data_AF-A0A9N9DJN0-F1
#
_entry.id   AF-A0A9N9DJN0-F1
#
_cell.length_a   1.000
_cell.length_b   1.000
_cell.length_c   1.000
_cell.angle_alpha   90.00
_cell.angle_beta   90.00
_cell.angle_gamma   90.00
#
_symmetry.space_group_name_H-M   'P 1'
#
loop_
_entity.id
_entity.type
_entity.pdbx_description
1 polymer ?
#
loop_
_entity_poly.entity_id
_entity_poly.type
_entity_poly.pdbx_seq_one_letter_code
_entity_poly.pdbx_strand_id
1 'polypeptide(L)'
;MTTTSHTKSNTTSNNNTNNRLQFLWNASHILLPTVPNLSAYYMQQFHQNAAEKNLILADGIKRTYCSYCGNIFIPGINSQIRVINRKEKRKRKKLGNSGENNKYQYIRKKIDIEKDINNINNEGGEEKGSKIS
;
A
#
# COMPACT_ATOMS: atom_id res chain seq x y z
N MET A 1 32.90 22.27 -31.55
CA MET A 1 32.10 21.11 -31.11
C MET A 1 31.29 21.52 -29.90
N THR A 2 29.98 21.41 -30.05
CA THR A 2 28.88 21.44 -29.07
C THR A 2 29.22 20.78 -27.74
N THR A 3 28.68 21.07 -26.55
CA THR A 3 27.78 22.07 -25.92
C THR A 3 27.71 21.60 -24.45
N THR A 4 27.31 22.49 -23.52
CA THR A 4 26.40 22.21 -22.37
C THR A 4 26.87 21.22 -21.27
N SER A 5 26.62 21.41 -19.97
CA SER A 5 25.95 22.42 -19.17
C SER A 5 26.07 21.95 -17.71
N HIS A 6 26.44 22.84 -16.79
CA HIS A 6 26.36 22.56 -15.35
C HIS A 6 24.89 22.44 -14.92
N THR A 7 24.50 21.27 -14.37
CA THR A 7 23.24 21.07 -13.64
C THR A 7 23.54 20.73 -12.17
N LYS A 8 23.83 21.77 -11.37
CA LYS A 8 23.82 21.69 -9.90
C LYS A 8 22.62 22.49 -9.39
N SER A 9 21.50 21.84 -9.09
CA SER A 9 20.41 22.50 -8.36
C SER A 9 19.37 21.62 -7.65
N ASN A 10 19.52 20.28 -7.50
CA ASN A 10 18.47 19.46 -6.84
C ASN A 10 18.92 18.51 -5.70
N THR A 11 20.19 18.51 -5.27
CA THR A 11 20.72 17.44 -4.39
C THR A 11 20.51 17.67 -2.88
N THR A 12 20.39 18.91 -2.42
CA THR A 12 20.42 19.23 -0.99
C THR A 12 19.18 18.77 -0.22
N SER A 13 18.00 18.81 -0.83
CA SER A 13 16.75 18.38 -0.18
C SER A 13 16.73 16.86 0.06
N ASN A 14 17.15 16.07 -0.94
CA ASN A 14 17.16 14.60 -0.87
C ASN A 14 18.19 14.04 0.13
N ASN A 15 19.29 14.75 0.37
CA ASN A 15 20.29 14.32 1.35
C ASN A 15 19.73 14.40 2.78
N ASN A 16 19.00 15.47 3.11
CA ASN A 16 18.40 15.65 4.42
C ASN A 16 17.28 14.65 4.71
N THR A 17 16.50 14.28 3.69
CA THR A 17 15.44 13.28 3.85
C THR A 17 15.99 11.88 4.10
N ASN A 18 17.06 11.50 3.39
CA ASN A 18 17.75 10.23 3.59
C ASN A 18 18.39 10.15 4.99
N ASN A 19 19.06 11.23 5.43
CA ASN A 19 19.65 11.30 6.76
C ASN A 19 18.61 11.12 7.87
N ARG A 20 17.44 11.76 7.73
CA ARG A 20 16.33 11.65 8.69
C ARG A 20 15.77 10.23 8.76
N LEU A 21 15.55 9.59 7.62
CA LEU A 21 15.05 8.21 7.55
C LEU A 21 16.06 7.23 8.14
N GLN A 22 17.34 7.38 7.83
CA GLN A 22 18.41 6.57 8.40
C GLN A 22 18.50 6.73 9.92
N PHE A 23 18.38 7.97 10.42
CA PHE A 23 18.33 8.22 11.86
C PHE A 23 17.15 7.50 12.52
N LEU A 24 15.94 7.65 11.98
CA LEU A 24 14.73 7.02 12.54
C LEU A 24 14.85 5.49 12.56
N TRP A 25 15.36 4.94 11.45
CA TRP A 25 15.63 3.51 11.32
C TRP A 25 16.62 3.03 12.40
N ASN A 26 17.76 3.68 12.54
CA ASN A 26 18.78 3.28 13.52
C ASN A 26 18.28 3.45 14.96
N ALA A 27 17.63 4.56 15.27
CA ALA A 27 17.08 4.83 16.61
C ALA A 27 16.07 3.76 17.03
N SER A 28 15.18 3.35 16.12
CA SER A 28 14.22 2.28 16.43
C SER A 28 14.91 0.96 16.80
N HIS A 29 15.93 0.54 16.05
CA HIS A 29 16.64 -0.71 16.33
C HIS A 29 17.49 -0.65 17.61
N ILE A 30 18.12 0.49 17.91
CA ILE A 30 18.93 0.68 19.12
C ILE A 30 18.06 0.65 20.38
N LEU A 31 16.85 1.21 20.31
CA LEU A 31 15.94 1.31 21.44
C LEU A 31 15.05 0.08 21.63
N LEU A 32 15.00 -0.82 20.65
CA LEU A 32 14.22 -2.04 20.70
C LEU A 32 14.45 -2.90 21.96
N PRO A 33 15.70 -3.18 22.40
CA PRO A 33 15.94 -4.00 23.59
C PRO A 33 15.63 -3.29 24.92
N THR A 34 15.67 -1.96 24.96
CA THR A 34 15.51 -1.18 26.19
C THR A 34 14.10 -0.66 26.38
N VAL A 35 13.51 -0.06 25.34
CA VAL A 35 12.21 0.60 25.37
C VAL A 35 11.46 0.29 24.06
N PRO A 36 10.76 -0.86 23.98
CA PRO A 36 10.11 -1.30 22.74
C PRO A 36 9.02 -0.34 22.25
N ASN A 37 8.31 0.34 23.16
CA ASN A 37 7.30 1.34 22.81
C ASN A 37 7.90 2.53 22.05
N LEU A 38 9.07 3.00 22.50
CA LEU A 38 9.76 4.13 21.87
C LEU A 38 10.38 3.71 20.53
N SER A 39 10.91 2.49 20.45
CA SER A 39 11.32 1.88 19.19
C SER A 39 10.18 1.86 18.16
N ALA A 40 9.00 1.39 18.56
CA ALA A 40 7.82 1.32 17.70
C ALA A 40 7.38 2.71 17.20
N TYR A 41 7.42 3.71 18.09
CA TYR A 41 7.16 5.10 17.72
C TYR A 41 8.13 5.60 16.64
N TYR A 42 9.45 5.42 16.80
CA TYR A 42 10.42 5.84 15.79
C TYR A 42 10.26 5.11 14.46
N MET A 43 9.92 3.83 14.49
CA MET A 43 9.63 3.06 13.28
C MET A 43 8.34 3.53 12.59
N GLN A 44 7.32 3.91 13.35
CA GLN A 44 6.10 4.51 12.81
C GLN A 44 6.40 5.86 12.14
N GLN A 45 7.23 6.69 12.77
CA GLN A 45 7.70 7.94 12.19
C GLN A 45 8.50 7.72 10.91
N PHE A 46 9.34 6.68 10.86
CA PHE A 46 10.04 6.27 9.64
C PHE A 46 9.05 5.94 8.51
N HIS A 47 8.04 5.12 8.81
CA HIS A 47 7.02 4.71 7.85
C HIS A 47 6.21 5.91 7.31
N GLN A 48 5.78 6.81 8.20
CA GLN A 48 5.05 8.03 7.84
C GLN A 48 5.91 8.95 6.96
N ASN A 49 7.16 9.21 7.36
CA ASN A 49 8.09 10.03 6.58
C ASN A 49 8.37 9.45 5.18
N ALA A 50 8.46 8.13 5.07
CA ALA A 50 8.62 7.46 3.78
C ALA A 50 7.36 7.61 2.91
N ALA A 51 6.17 7.49 3.50
CA ALA A 51 4.89 7.64 2.80
C ALA A 51 4.65 9.08 2.33
N GLU A 52 4.87 10.08 3.19
CA GLU A 52 4.75 11.51 2.86
C GLU A 52 5.63 11.91 1.67
N LYS A 53 6.82 11.31 1.58
CA LYS A 53 7.79 11.56 0.51
C LYS A 53 7.60 10.65 -0.70
N ASN A 54 6.54 9.83 -0.72
CA ASN A 54 6.23 8.86 -1.77
C ASN A 54 7.41 7.92 -2.10
N LEU A 55 8.19 7.54 -1.08
CA LEU A 55 9.35 6.67 -1.25
C LEU A 55 8.92 5.20 -1.30
N ILE A 56 9.42 4.48 -2.31
CA ILE A 56 9.18 3.05 -2.43
C ILE A 56 10.19 2.31 -1.55
N LEU A 57 9.73 1.83 -0.40
CA LEU A 57 10.55 0.97 0.46
C LEU A 57 10.78 -0.40 -0.19
N ALA A 58 12.00 -0.93 -0.05
CA ALA A 58 12.33 -2.29 -0.46
C ALA A 58 11.50 -3.32 0.32
N ASP A 59 11.11 -4.42 -0.33
CA ASP A 59 10.31 -5.48 0.28
C ASP A 59 10.96 -6.11 1.50
N GLY A 60 12.30 -6.16 1.55
CA GLY A 60 13.04 -6.61 2.71
C GLY A 60 12.69 -5.79 3.95
N ILE A 61 12.70 -4.45 3.82
CA ILE A 61 12.41 -3.50 4.90
C ILE A 61 10.95 -3.58 5.33
N LYS A 62 10.01 -3.66 4.37
CA LYS A 62 8.57 -3.76 4.69
C LYS A 62 8.23 -5.01 5.50
N ARG A 63 9.04 -6.06 5.42
CA ARG A 63 8.83 -7.33 6.13
C ARG A 63 9.46 -7.37 7.52
N THR A 64 10.22 -6.36 7.93
CA THR A 64 10.87 -6.34 9.25
C THR A 64 10.07 -5.64 10.32
N TYR A 65 8.98 -4.94 9.98
CA TYR A 65 8.16 -4.23 10.97
C TYR A 65 6.67 -4.22 10.60
N CYS A 66 5.82 -3.97 11.58
CA CYS A 66 4.38 -3.83 11.39
C CYS A 66 4.04 -2.43 10.87
N SER A 67 3.42 -2.34 9.69
CA SER A 67 3.00 -1.05 9.12
C SER A 67 1.95 -0.31 9.94
N TYR A 68 1.18 -1.02 10.76
CA TYR A 68 0.13 -0.43 11.58
C TYR A 68 0.66 0.13 12.91
N CYS A 69 1.36 -0.69 13.70
CA CYS A 69 1.78 -0.31 15.05
C CYS A 69 3.28 0.01 15.18
N GLY A 70 4.08 -0.13 14.12
CA GLY A 70 5.51 0.19 14.13
C GLY A 70 6.40 -0.84 14.83
N ASN A 71 5.86 -1.88 15.47
CA ASN A 71 6.68 -2.90 16.12
C ASN A 71 7.59 -3.63 15.13
N ILE A 72 8.87 -3.73 15.47
CA ILE A 72 9.87 -4.50 14.72
C ILE A 72 9.63 -5.99 14.97
N PHE A 73 9.57 -6.77 13.88
CA PHE A 73 9.39 -8.21 13.93
C PHE A 73 10.72 -8.90 14.25
N ILE A 74 10.76 -9.53 15.42
CA ILE A 74 11.82 -10.43 15.83
C ILE A 74 11.28 -11.86 15.70
N PRO A 75 11.80 -12.65 14.74
CA PRO A 75 11.35 -14.02 14.53
C PRO A 75 11.53 -14.86 15.80
N GLY A 76 10.47 -15.54 16.23
CA GLY A 76 10.48 -16.40 17.41
C GLY A 76 10.20 -15.68 18.73
N ILE A 77 10.20 -14.34 18.77
CA ILE A 77 9.84 -13.57 19.97
C ILE A 77 8.42 -13.00 19.84
N ASN A 78 8.24 -12.03 18.94
CA ASN A 78 6.95 -11.34 18.75
C ASN A 78 6.34 -11.60 17.36
N SER A 79 7.03 -12.37 16.51
CA SER A 79 6.56 -12.72 15.18
C SER A 79 6.84 -14.19 14.87
N GLN A 80 5.87 -14.86 14.23
CA GLN A 80 6.00 -16.24 13.81
C GLN A 80 6.07 -16.33 12.29
N ILE A 81 7.17 -16.87 11.77
CA ILE A 81 7.36 -17.09 10.33
C ILE A 81 7.00 -18.53 10.01
N ARG A 82 6.09 -18.72 9.04
CA ARG A 82 5.71 -20.05 8.54
C ARG A 82 5.89 -20.09 7.03
N VAL A 83 6.65 -21.08 6.55
CA VAL A 83 6.79 -21.36 5.12
C VAL A 83 5.64 -22.27 4.72
N ILE A 84 4.67 -21.74 3.98
CA ILE A 84 3.51 -22.50 3.54
C ILE A 84 3.70 -22.89 2.08
N ASN A 85 3.66 -24.20 1.80
CA ASN A 85 3.73 -24.72 0.44
C ASN A 85 2.47 -24.35 -0.35
N ARG A 86 2.62 -24.03 -1.64
CA ARG A 86 1.49 -23.55 -2.50
C ARG A 86 0.28 -24.50 -2.50
N LYS A 87 0.50 -25.82 -2.38
CA LYS A 87 -0.56 -26.84 -2.28
C LYS A 87 -1.38 -26.70 -0.99
N GLU A 88 -0.73 -26.40 0.13
CA GLU A 88 -1.36 -26.20 1.44
C GLU A 88 -2.11 -24.87 1.52
N LYS A 89 -1.56 -23.80 0.90
CA LYS A 89 -2.26 -22.51 0.77
C LYS A 89 -3.62 -22.64 0.07
N ARG A 90 -3.71 -23.47 -0.97
CA ARG A 90 -4.98 -23.75 -1.68
C ARG A 90 -5.98 -24.50 -0.80
N LYS A 91 -5.52 -25.44 0.03
CA LYS A 91 -6.38 -26.16 0.98
C LYS A 91 -6.93 -25.22 2.05
N ARG A 92 -6.09 -24.35 2.64
CA ARG A 92 -6.53 -23.36 3.65
C ARG A 92 -7.57 -22.37 3.13
N LYS A 93 -7.46 -21.93 1.87
CA LYS A 93 -8.49 -21.07 1.24
C LYS A 93 -9.86 -21.76 1.10
N LYS A 94 -9.90 -23.09 0.97
CA LYS A 94 -11.17 -23.82 0.89
C LYS A 94 -11.84 -23.96 2.26
N LEU A 95 -11.06 -24.13 3.34
CA LEU A 95 -11.59 -24.22 4.70
C LEU A 95 -11.91 -22.86 5.35
N GLY A 96 -11.28 -21.77 4.90
CA GLY A 96 -11.58 -20.40 5.38
C GLY A 96 -12.76 -19.71 4.69
N ASN A 97 -13.38 -20.35 3.69
CA ASN A 97 -14.51 -19.81 2.92
C ASN A 97 -15.87 -20.45 3.30
N SER A 98 -15.90 -21.28 4.34
CA SER A 98 -17.15 -21.78 4.95
C SER A 98 -17.55 -20.82 6.07
N GLY A 99 -18.15 -19.69 5.69
CA GLY A 99 -18.67 -18.70 6.63
C GLY A 99 -18.96 -17.37 5.95
N GLU A 100 -20.20 -17.23 5.48
CA GLU A 100 -20.93 -15.97 5.28
C GLU A 100 -20.16 -14.79 4.66
N ASN A 101 -20.22 -14.61 3.34
CA ASN A 101 -20.14 -13.27 2.70
C ASN A 101 -20.47 -13.25 1.19
N ASN A 102 -21.13 -14.28 0.65
CA ASN A 102 -21.51 -14.31 -0.77
C ASN A 102 -22.82 -13.56 -1.10
N LYS A 103 -23.64 -13.21 -0.10
CA LYS A 103 -24.92 -12.52 -0.33
C LYS A 103 -24.71 -11.03 -0.67
N TYR A 104 -23.85 -10.32 0.08
CA TYR A 104 -23.56 -8.90 -0.17
C TYR A 104 -22.80 -8.67 -1.48
N GLN A 105 -21.93 -9.60 -1.89
CA GLN A 105 -21.23 -9.54 -3.18
C GLN A 105 -22.20 -9.66 -4.37
N TYR A 106 -23.17 -10.59 -4.31
CA TYR A 106 -24.18 -10.72 -5.36
C TYR A 106 -25.09 -9.50 -5.44
N ILE A 107 -25.53 -8.98 -4.29
CA ILE A 107 -26.39 -7.79 -4.23
C ILE A 107 -25.66 -6.57 -4.81
N ARG A 108 -24.40 -6.32 -4.42
CA ARG A 108 -23.63 -5.18 -4.93
C ARG A 108 -23.38 -5.28 -6.43
N LYS A 109 -23.01 -6.47 -6.91
CA LYS A 109 -22.81 -6.74 -8.34
C LYS A 109 -24.11 -6.61 -9.14
N LYS A 110 -25.26 -6.98 -8.58
CA LYS A 110 -26.58 -6.79 -9.19
C LYS A 110 -26.97 -5.31 -9.27
N ILE A 111 -26.68 -4.53 -8.24
CA ILE A 111 -26.92 -3.07 -8.22
C ILE A 111 -26.04 -2.37 -9.25
N ASP A 112 -24.76 -2.75 -9.35
CA ASP A 112 -23.84 -2.16 -10.33
C ASP A 112 -24.29 -2.51 -11.77
N ILE A 113 -24.69 -3.76 -12.03
CA ILE A 113 -25.27 -4.18 -13.32
C ILE A 113 -26.58 -3.44 -13.63
N GLU A 114 -27.49 -3.28 -12.66
CA GLU A 114 -28.75 -2.54 -12.87
C GLU A 114 -28.49 -1.05 -13.16
N LYS A 115 -27.49 -0.44 -12.53
CA LYS A 115 -27.07 0.93 -12.84
C LYS A 115 -26.49 1.06 -14.24
N ASP A 116 -25.66 0.11 -14.67
CA ASP A 116 -25.10 0.09 -16.01
C ASP A 116 -26.21 -0.09 -17.07
N ILE A 117 -27.18 -0.98 -16.84
CA ILE A 117 -28.35 -1.17 -17.71
C ILE A 117 -29.20 0.11 -17.79
N ASN A 118 -29.47 0.76 -16.65
CA ASN A 118 -30.25 1.99 -16.61
C ASN A 118 -29.51 3.17 -17.25
N ASN A 119 -28.17 3.17 -17.24
CA ASN A 119 -27.36 4.18 -17.93
C ASN A 119 -27.39 4.00 -19.45
N ILE A 120 -27.34 2.75 -19.94
CA ILE A 120 -27.46 2.42 -21.38
C ILE A 120 -28.81 2.83 -21.95
N ASN A 121 -29.89 2.69 -21.17
CA ASN A 121 -31.24 3.03 -21.62
C ASN A 121 -31.52 4.55 -21.73
N ASN A 122 -30.60 5.42 -21.29
CA ASN A 122 -30.77 6.87 -21.31
C ASN A 122 -29.94 7.62 -22.38
N GLU A 123 -29.16 6.91 -23.22
CA GLU A 123 -28.29 7.53 -24.24
C GLU A 123 -28.66 7.10 -25.69
N GLY A 124 -29.91 6.74 -25.94
CA GLY A 124 -30.38 6.19 -27.23
C GLY A 124 -31.59 6.89 -27.86
N GLY A 125 -31.60 8.23 -27.92
CA GLY A 125 -32.56 9.03 -28.68
C GLY A 125 -31.85 9.98 -29.64
N GLU A 126 -31.73 9.55 -30.90
CA GLU A 126 -30.96 10.17 -31.99
C GLU A 126 -31.46 11.55 -32.46
N GLU A 127 -30.50 12.33 -32.96
CA GLU A 127 -30.71 13.51 -33.81
C GLU A 127 -31.27 13.14 -35.22
N LYS A 128 -32.04 14.08 -35.82
CA LYS A 128 -31.96 14.65 -37.20
C LYS A 128 -33.18 14.59 -38.13
N GLY A 129 -33.44 15.75 -38.78
CA GLY A 129 -34.18 15.91 -40.06
C GLY A 129 -35.04 17.19 -40.09
N SER A 130 -34.56 18.38 -40.47
CA SER A 130 -34.35 18.94 -41.83
C SER A 130 -35.61 19.25 -42.68
N LYS A 131 -35.90 20.57 -42.80
CA LYS A 131 -36.36 21.37 -43.98
C LYS A 131 -37.85 21.54 -44.38
N ILE A 132 -38.09 22.77 -44.89
CA ILE A 132 -39.14 23.31 -45.80
C ILE A 132 -40.40 23.92 -45.17
N SER A 133 -40.48 25.26 -45.14
CA SER A 133 -41.31 26.10 -46.02
C SER A 133 -40.95 27.57 -45.84
#